data_AF-A0A7W4IM16-F1
#
_entry.id   AF-A0A7W4IM16-F1
#
_cell.length_a   1.000
_cell.length_b   1.000
_cell.length_c   1.000
_cell.angle_alpha   90.00
_cell.angle_beta   90.00
_cell.angle_gamma   90.00
#
_symmetry.space_group_name_H-M   'P 1'
#
loop_
_entity.id
_entity.type
_entity.pdbx_description
1 polymer ?
#
loop_
_entity_poly.entity_id
_entity_poly.type
_entity_poly.pdbx_seq_one_letter_code
_entity_poly.pdbx_strand_id
1 'polypeptide(L)'
;MSRTSPTLSRRTALTGGLALGTTATASCAPHVVADDADLLRRVDAALSAHAAFTALAKRWGDTVRIPGAVIAEEARLLDLVNDLRLAAMELPARTTAGLQAKARLVLTALDLNADGTIRPDQDDFEAWSLCRDLIGGAA
;
A
#
# COMPACT_ATOMS: atom_id res chain seq x y z
N MET A 1 16.02 -54.30 -32.40
CA MET A 1 15.05 -55.41 -32.27
C MET A 1 14.85 -55.69 -30.79
N SER A 2 13.62 -55.48 -30.30
CA SER A 2 13.19 -55.72 -28.93
C SER A 2 13.12 -57.21 -28.59
N ARG A 3 13.30 -57.58 -27.31
CA ARG A 3 12.51 -58.63 -26.61
C ARG A 3 12.76 -58.61 -25.08
N THR A 4 11.78 -58.06 -24.37
CA THR A 4 11.05 -58.57 -23.19
C THR A 4 11.78 -59.23 -22.00
N SER A 5 11.44 -58.67 -20.82
CA SER A 5 11.59 -59.07 -19.41
C SER A 5 11.33 -60.55 -19.07
N PRO A 6 11.68 -60.99 -17.83
CA PRO A 6 10.67 -60.93 -16.78
C PRO A 6 11.20 -60.45 -15.42
N THR A 7 10.41 -59.56 -14.81
CA THR A 7 10.41 -59.19 -13.41
C THR A 7 9.92 -60.36 -12.56
N LEU A 8 10.56 -60.66 -11.43
CA LEU A 8 9.91 -61.34 -10.30
C LEU A 8 10.54 -60.92 -8.97
N SER A 9 9.75 -60.14 -8.24
CA SER A 9 9.96 -59.68 -6.86
C SER A 9 9.76 -60.81 -5.86
N ARG A 10 10.65 -60.95 -4.86
CA ARG A 10 10.31 -61.46 -3.52
C ARG A 10 11.22 -60.85 -2.44
N ARG A 11 10.65 -59.91 -1.68
CA ARG A 11 10.73 -59.71 -0.21
C ARG A 11 11.79 -60.56 0.54
N THR A 12 12.54 -59.96 1.48
CA THR A 12 12.31 -60.07 2.95
C THR A 12 13.40 -59.34 3.78
N ALA A 13 12.92 -58.63 4.83
CA ALA A 13 13.52 -58.22 6.12
C ALA A 13 14.83 -57.38 6.18
N LEU A 14 14.79 -56.16 6.76
CA LEU A 14 14.91 -55.86 8.22
C LEU A 14 16.25 -56.39 8.77
N THR A 15 17.28 -55.58 9.01
CA THR A 15 17.40 -54.67 10.17
C THR A 15 18.81 -54.05 10.12
N GLY A 16 18.98 -52.84 10.66
CA GLY A 16 20.33 -52.30 10.90
C GLY A 16 20.30 -50.80 11.13
N GLY A 17 20.05 -50.41 12.38
CA GLY A 17 19.91 -49.01 12.77
C GLY A 17 21.19 -48.19 12.56
N LEU A 18 21.00 -46.96 12.08
CA LEU A 18 21.94 -45.88 12.25
C LEU A 18 21.21 -44.74 12.95
N ALA A 19 21.65 -44.51 14.18
CA ALA A 19 21.29 -43.36 14.97
C ALA A 19 21.67 -42.07 14.21
N LEU A 20 20.66 -41.26 13.88
CA LEU A 20 20.84 -39.84 13.60
C LEU A 20 20.05 -39.08 14.66
N GLY A 21 20.71 -38.93 15.80
CA GLY A 21 20.36 -37.92 16.77
C GLY A 21 20.72 -36.56 16.20
N THR A 22 19.71 -35.82 15.76
CA THR A 22 19.65 -34.36 15.75
C THR A 22 18.19 -33.98 15.54
N THR A 23 17.40 -33.99 16.61
CA THR A 23 16.15 -33.21 16.64
C THR A 23 16.54 -31.74 16.73
N ALA A 24 16.93 -31.16 15.59
CA ALA A 24 16.83 -29.73 15.42
C ALA A 24 15.33 -29.41 15.46
N THR A 25 14.83 -29.05 16.63
CA THR A 25 13.56 -28.33 16.73
C THR A 25 13.79 -27.03 15.98
N ALA A 26 13.43 -27.01 14.70
CA ALA A 26 13.24 -25.79 13.96
C ALA A 26 12.21 -24.99 14.76
N SER A 27 12.71 -24.07 15.57
CA SER A 27 11.89 -23.05 16.20
C SER A 27 11.34 -22.25 15.04
N CYS A 28 10.14 -22.60 14.57
CA CYS A 28 9.32 -21.72 13.77
C CYS A 28 9.04 -20.51 14.65
N ALA A 29 9.96 -19.54 14.64
CA ALA A 29 9.70 -18.22 15.13
C ALA A 29 8.38 -17.79 14.47
N PRO A 30 7.40 -17.30 15.24
CA PRO A 30 6.14 -16.87 14.65
C PRO A 30 6.47 -15.90 13.52
N HIS A 31 6.03 -16.24 12.31
CA HIS A 31 6.04 -15.29 11.20
C HIS A 31 5.18 -14.12 11.69
N VAL A 32 5.83 -13.06 12.16
CA VAL A 32 5.15 -11.81 12.45
C VAL A 32 4.58 -11.36 11.11
N VAL A 33 3.28 -11.54 10.94
CA VAL A 33 2.57 -11.02 9.76
C VAL A 33 2.87 -9.54 9.75
N ALA A 34 3.54 -9.10 8.68
CA ALA A 34 3.77 -7.70 8.47
C ALA A 34 2.40 -7.03 8.26
N ASP A 35 1.95 -6.28 9.26
CA ASP A 35 0.70 -5.54 9.21
C ASP A 35 0.98 -4.04 9.04
N ASP A 36 0.18 -3.42 8.18
CA ASP A 36 0.21 -1.99 7.87
C ASP A 36 -0.89 -1.22 8.63
N ALA A 37 -1.51 -1.79 9.67
CA ALA A 37 -2.64 -1.18 10.39
C ALA A 37 -2.42 0.30 10.79
N ASP A 38 -1.22 0.67 11.30
CA ASP A 38 -0.94 2.07 11.64
C ASP A 38 -0.85 2.96 10.40
N LEU A 39 -0.20 2.47 9.33
CA LEU A 39 -0.12 3.16 8.05
C LEU A 39 -1.52 3.40 7.47
N LEU A 40 -2.36 2.36 7.42
CA LEU A 40 -3.71 2.44 6.88
C LEU A 40 -4.56 3.44 7.66
N ARG A 41 -4.49 3.43 8.99
CA ARG A 41 -5.20 4.38 9.85
C ARG A 41 -4.76 5.83 9.60
N ARG A 42 -3.46 6.08 9.44
CA ARG A 42 -2.94 7.44 9.18
C ARG A 42 -3.30 7.93 7.79
N VAL A 43 -3.24 7.04 6.78
CA VAL A 43 -3.69 7.37 5.43
C VAL A 43 -5.18 7.74 5.43
N ASP A 44 -6.03 6.95 6.11
CA ASP A 44 -7.47 7.24 6.19
C ASP A 44 -7.76 8.59 6.85
N ALA A 45 -7.03 8.91 7.94
CA ALA A 45 -7.11 10.22 8.57
C ALA A 45 -6.66 11.36 7.64
N ALA A 46 -5.56 11.17 6.90
CA ALA A 46 -5.06 12.17 5.95
C ALA A 46 -6.05 12.41 4.81
N LEU A 47 -6.61 11.34 4.22
CA LEU A 47 -7.61 11.42 3.16
C LEU A 47 -8.89 12.11 3.65
N SER A 48 -9.33 11.81 4.88
CA SER A 48 -10.48 12.47 5.49
C SER A 48 -10.25 13.97 5.71
N ALA A 49 -9.07 14.36 6.19
CA ALA A 49 -8.69 15.76 6.35
C ALA A 49 -8.60 16.48 4.99
N HIS A 50 -8.06 15.81 3.97
CA HIS A 50 -7.98 16.35 2.61
C HIS A 50 -9.36 16.54 2.00
N ALA A 51 -10.27 15.58 2.17
CA ALA A 51 -11.65 15.72 1.72
C ALA A 51 -12.35 16.91 2.39
N ALA A 52 -12.12 17.14 3.68
CA ALA A 52 -12.65 18.30 4.39
C ALA A 52 -12.07 19.62 3.86
N PHE A 53 -10.76 19.68 3.63
CA PHE A 53 -10.07 20.82 3.01
C PHE A 53 -10.68 21.14 1.63
N THR A 54 -10.74 20.15 0.74
CA THR A 54 -11.28 20.30 -0.62
C THR A 54 -12.75 20.71 -0.61
N ALA A 55 -13.55 20.17 0.31
CA ALA A 55 -14.94 20.58 0.47
C ALA A 55 -15.08 22.04 0.91
N LEU A 56 -14.21 22.51 1.81
CA LEU A 56 -14.18 23.90 2.25
C LEU A 56 -13.76 24.83 1.11
N ALA A 57 -12.67 24.50 0.41
CA ALA A 57 -12.18 25.25 -0.74
C ALA A 57 -13.23 25.34 -1.84
N LYS A 58 -13.89 24.22 -2.19
CA LYS A 58 -14.98 24.21 -3.18
C LYS A 58 -16.16 25.09 -2.77
N ARG A 59 -16.52 25.09 -1.48
CA ARG A 59 -17.67 25.87 -0.99
C ARG A 59 -17.43 27.38 -1.04
N TRP A 60 -16.19 27.81 -0.85
CA TRP A 60 -15.84 29.23 -0.70
C TRP A 60 -14.98 29.80 -1.84
N GLY A 61 -14.51 28.97 -2.77
CA GLY A 61 -13.56 29.36 -3.83
C GLY A 61 -14.06 30.47 -4.75
N ASP A 62 -15.37 30.55 -4.99
CA ASP A 62 -15.98 31.60 -5.82
C ASP A 62 -16.46 32.81 -5.01
N THR A 63 -16.23 32.82 -3.69
CA THR A 63 -16.73 33.88 -2.81
C THR A 63 -15.75 35.05 -2.72
N VAL A 64 -16.14 36.23 -3.19
CA VAL A 64 -15.31 37.45 -3.20
C VAL A 64 -14.84 37.88 -1.80
N ARG A 65 -15.64 37.64 -0.76
CA ARG A 65 -15.30 37.98 0.63
C ARG A 65 -15.46 36.77 1.55
N ILE A 66 -14.34 36.08 1.77
CA ILE A 66 -14.27 34.91 2.65
C ILE A 66 -14.19 35.36 4.12
N PRO A 67 -15.01 34.80 5.04
CA PRO A 67 -14.90 35.09 6.47
C PRO A 67 -13.54 34.67 7.03
N GLY A 68 -12.99 35.46 7.97
CA GLY A 68 -11.68 35.14 8.58
C GLY A 68 -11.61 33.78 9.27
N ALA A 69 -12.71 33.32 9.85
CA ALA A 69 -12.80 31.97 10.45
C ALA A 69 -12.68 30.85 9.41
N VAL A 70 -13.12 31.08 8.17
CA VAL A 70 -13.00 30.10 7.08
C VAL A 70 -11.54 30.02 6.62
N ILE A 71 -10.87 31.17 6.47
CA ILE A 71 -9.44 31.23 6.14
C ILE A 71 -8.60 30.51 7.21
N ALA A 72 -8.90 30.76 8.49
CA ALA A 72 -8.21 30.09 9.60
C ALA A 72 -8.44 28.57 9.59
N GLU A 73 -9.66 28.13 9.30
CA GLU A 73 -9.96 26.70 9.21
C GLU A 73 -9.31 26.03 8.00
N GLU A 74 -9.27 26.71 6.85
CA GLU A 74 -8.57 26.23 5.65
C GLU A 74 -7.09 26.02 5.92
N ALA A 75 -6.42 27.00 6.54
CA ALA A 75 -5.01 26.88 6.94
C ALA A 75 -4.80 25.73 7.92
N ARG A 76 -5.65 25.62 8.95
CA ARG A 76 -5.60 24.52 9.94
C ARG A 76 -5.76 23.15 9.28
N LEU A 77 -6.67 23.02 8.31
CA LEU A 77 -6.88 21.77 7.58
C LEU A 77 -5.70 21.45 6.67
N LEU A 78 -5.11 22.44 6.00
CA LEU A 78 -3.93 22.26 5.17
C LEU A 78 -2.72 21.76 5.98
N ASP A 79 -2.47 22.38 7.14
CA ASP A 79 -1.42 21.95 8.07
C ASP A 79 -1.66 20.51 8.53
N LEU A 80 -2.90 20.20 8.96
CA LEU A 80 -3.28 18.85 9.38
C LEU A 80 -3.10 17.80 8.28
N VAL A 81 -3.48 18.12 7.04
CA VAL A 81 -3.27 17.24 5.88
C VAL A 81 -1.79 16.97 5.67
N ASN A 82 -0.95 18.00 5.72
CA ASN A 82 0.49 17.87 5.53
C ASN A 82 1.14 17.02 6.63
N ASP A 83 0.80 17.28 7.90
CA ASP A 83 1.32 16.53 9.04
C ASP A 83 0.95 15.05 8.97
N LEU A 84 -0.33 14.74 8.72
CA LEU A 84 -0.80 13.36 8.59
C LEU A 84 -0.18 12.67 7.37
N ARG A 85 -0.02 13.39 6.27
CA ARG A 85 0.60 12.86 5.05
C ARG A 85 2.06 12.49 5.29
N LEU A 86 2.84 13.39 5.89
CA LEU A 86 4.25 13.13 6.24
C LEU A 86 4.37 11.94 7.18
N ALA A 87 3.58 11.92 8.25
CA ALA A 87 3.58 10.82 9.22
C ALA A 87 3.21 9.47 8.59
N ALA A 88 2.29 9.45 7.62
CA ALA A 88 1.96 8.22 6.87
C ALA A 88 3.09 7.82 5.90
N MET A 89 3.76 8.78 5.26
CA MET A 89 4.82 8.50 4.29
C MET A 89 6.09 7.95 4.93
N GLU A 90 6.38 8.32 6.17
CA GLU A 90 7.51 7.79 6.96
C GLU A 90 7.36 6.30 7.32
N LEU A 91 6.13 5.78 7.40
CA LEU A 91 5.89 4.38 7.71
C LEU A 91 6.12 3.49 6.49
N PRO A 92 6.92 2.42 6.55
CA PRO A 92 7.09 1.52 5.41
C PRO A 92 5.78 0.78 5.13
N ALA A 93 5.39 0.69 3.85
CA ALA A 93 4.31 -0.21 3.43
C ALA A 93 4.88 -1.62 3.28
N ARG A 94 4.27 -2.59 3.96
CA ARG A 94 4.71 -3.99 3.95
C ARG A 94 3.74 -4.92 3.25
N THR A 95 2.56 -4.41 2.91
CA THR A 95 1.48 -5.10 2.20
C THR A 95 1.09 -4.33 0.93
N THR A 96 0.44 -5.02 0.00
CA THR A 96 -0.17 -4.38 -1.17
C THR A 96 -1.19 -3.32 -0.77
N ALA A 97 -1.97 -3.56 0.29
CA ALA A 97 -2.94 -2.60 0.80
C ALA A 97 -2.25 -1.31 1.29
N GLY A 98 -1.11 -1.41 1.97
CA GLY A 98 -0.31 -0.26 2.38
C GLY A 98 0.27 0.52 1.20
N LEU A 99 0.76 -0.17 0.16
CA LEU A 99 1.24 0.48 -1.07
C LEU A 99 0.11 1.23 -1.79
N GLN A 100 -1.06 0.60 -1.91
CA GLN A 100 -2.25 1.22 -2.48
C GLN A 100 -2.72 2.43 -1.67
N ALA A 101 -2.68 2.33 -0.34
CA ALA A 101 -3.04 3.44 0.55
C ALA A 101 -2.10 4.64 0.34
N LYS A 102 -0.78 4.40 0.27
CA LYS A 102 0.19 5.45 -0.05
C LYS A 102 -0.03 6.05 -1.43
N ALA A 103 -0.28 5.22 -2.44
CA ALA A 103 -0.57 5.70 -3.80
C ALA A 103 -1.78 6.65 -3.82
N ARG A 104 -2.88 6.30 -3.14
CA ARG A 104 -4.05 7.18 -2.99
C ARG A 104 -3.70 8.50 -2.33
N LEU A 105 -2.85 8.48 -1.31
CA LEU A 105 -2.41 9.67 -0.59
C LEU A 105 -1.43 10.54 -1.41
N VAL A 106 -0.61 9.95 -2.28
CA VAL A 106 0.23 10.73 -3.21
C VAL A 106 -0.64 11.47 -4.21
N LEU A 107 -1.68 10.83 -4.76
CA LEU A 107 -2.57 11.44 -5.73
C LEU A 107 -3.28 12.72 -5.21
N THR A 108 -3.48 12.87 -3.89
CA THR A 108 -4.08 14.09 -3.33
C THR A 108 -3.15 15.30 -3.33
N ALA A 109 -1.85 15.09 -3.60
CA ALA A 109 -0.84 16.15 -3.62
C ALA A 109 -0.44 16.58 -5.04
N LEU A 110 -0.92 15.86 -6.07
CA LEU A 110 -0.63 16.18 -7.46
C LEU A 110 -1.67 17.17 -8.02
N ASP A 111 -1.24 18.04 -8.93
CA ASP A 111 -2.14 18.95 -9.63
C ASP A 111 -2.82 18.21 -10.80
N LEU A 112 -3.94 17.56 -10.48
CA LEU A 112 -4.71 16.78 -11.46
C LEU A 112 -5.62 17.69 -12.28
N ASN A 113 -5.75 17.37 -13.57
CA ASN A 113 -6.81 17.93 -14.40
C ASN A 113 -8.19 17.57 -13.83
N ALA A 114 -9.23 18.28 -14.29
CA ALA A 114 -10.62 18.03 -13.85
C ALA A 114 -11.11 16.59 -14.14
N ASP A 115 -10.50 15.89 -15.09
CA ASP A 115 -10.77 14.48 -15.41
C ASP A 115 -9.93 13.48 -14.60
N GLY A 116 -9.12 13.97 -13.64
CA GLY A 116 -8.26 13.15 -12.79
C GLY A 116 -6.96 12.69 -13.44
N THR A 117 -6.59 13.25 -14.59
CA THR A 117 -5.36 12.89 -15.32
C THR A 117 -4.26 13.94 -15.18
N ILE A 118 -3.03 13.54 -15.50
CA ILE A 118 -1.89 14.44 -15.71
C ILE A 118 -1.44 14.27 -17.16
N ARG A 119 -1.05 15.35 -17.83
CA ARG A 119 -0.56 15.25 -19.21
C ARG A 119 0.84 14.61 -19.25
N PRO A 120 1.19 13.83 -20.29
CA PRO A 120 2.50 13.18 -20.39
C PRO A 120 3.72 14.11 -20.37
N ASP A 121 3.53 15.40 -20.66
CA ASP A 121 4.59 16.41 -20.69
C ASP A 121 4.74 17.19 -19.36
N GLN A 122 3.99 16.84 -18.32
CA GLN A 122 4.08 17.44 -16.99
C GLN A 122 4.97 16.61 -16.07
N ASP A 123 5.73 17.28 -15.19
CA ASP A 123 6.71 16.66 -14.29
C ASP A 123 6.10 15.57 -13.39
N ASP A 124 4.84 15.74 -12.97
CA ASP A 124 4.15 14.79 -12.08
C ASP A 124 3.59 13.54 -12.79
N PHE A 125 3.72 13.45 -14.12
CA PHE A 125 3.11 12.36 -14.90
C PHE A 125 3.61 10.98 -14.47
N GLU A 126 4.91 10.85 -14.21
CA GLU A 126 5.52 9.57 -13.80
C GLU A 126 4.96 9.11 -12.45
N ALA A 127 4.84 10.03 -11.49
CA ALA A 127 4.30 9.75 -10.17
C ALA A 127 2.81 9.38 -10.24
N TRP A 128 2.02 10.11 -11.04
CA TRP A 128 0.63 9.80 -11.29
C TRP A 128 0.44 8.42 -11.94
N SER A 129 1.22 8.12 -12.99
CA SER A 129 1.17 6.85 -13.72
C SER A 129 1.44 5.68 -12.78
N LEU A 130 2.51 5.76 -11.97
CA LEU A 130 2.84 4.75 -10.98
C LEU A 130 1.73 4.57 -9.94
N CYS A 131 1.18 5.67 -9.41
CA CYS A 131 0.12 5.60 -8.41
C CYS A 131 -1.14 4.93 -8.96
N ARG A 132 -1.51 5.24 -10.21
CA ARG A 132 -2.64 4.62 -10.89
C ARG A 132 -2.46 3.11 -11.04
N ASP A 133 -1.28 2.67 -11.45
CA ASP A 133 -0.95 1.25 -11.61
C ASP A 133 -1.03 0.51 -10.27
N LEU A 134 -0.46 1.10 -9.21
CA LEU A 134 -0.50 0.52 -7.87
C LEU A 134 -1.91 0.35 -7.33
N ILE A 135 -2.81 1.30 -7.59
CA ILE A 135 -4.21 1.27 -7.13
C ILE A 135 -5.04 0.18 -7.83
N GLY A 136 -4.62 -0.28 -9.01
CA GLY A 136 -5.29 -1.34 -9.75
C GLY A 136 -5.93 -0.91 -11.08
N GLY A 137 -5.48 0.19 -11.67
CA GLY A 137 -5.59 0.48 -13.10
C GLY A 137 -6.85 0.03 -13.83
N ALA A 138 -7.99 0.68 -13.56
CA ALA A 138 -9.09 0.90 -14.51
C ALA A 138 -9.73 2.24 -14.10
N ALA A 139 -9.46 3.34 -14.80
CA ALA A 139 -10.29 3.81 -15.91
C ALA A 139 -11.77 3.80 -15.54
#